data_AF-A0A6A0H7I6-F1
#
_entry.id   AF-A0A6A0H7I6-F1
#
_cell.length_a   1.000
_cell.length_b   1.000
_cell.length_c   1.000
_cell.angle_alpha   90.00
_cell.angle_beta   90.00
_cell.angle_gamma   90.00
#
_symmetry.space_group_name_H-M   'P 1'
#
loop_
_entity.id
_entity.type
_entity.pdbx_description
1 polymer ?
#
loop_
_entity_poly.entity_id
_entity_poly.type
_entity_poly.pdbx_seq_one_letter_code
_entity_poly.pdbx_strand_id
1 'polypeptide(L)'
;MMAFRAKEPVFAEVLGACGRLVAYAHAGVPLTDVLDRPWLERVRYALQLLQITQALSTGPMALYLCDPRPENFAVDDRGKVWIVDAENIILVDSKANGMAQDEHENDGTGCLDCFSFSQEDLCSHATTDHNYFAICK
;
A
#
# COMPACT_ATOMS: atom_id res chain seq x y z
N MET A 1 -13.20 3.82 -25.35
CA MET A 1 -13.19 5.04 -24.50
C MET A 1 -13.33 4.56 -23.05
N MET A 2 -12.19 4.24 -22.41
CA MET A 2 -12.18 3.90 -20.98
C MET A 2 -12.37 5.21 -20.21
N ALA A 3 -13.49 5.34 -19.53
CA ALA A 3 -13.72 6.43 -18.60
C ALA A 3 -12.67 6.35 -17.49
N PHE A 4 -11.96 7.43 -17.23
CA PHE A 4 -11.18 7.58 -16.01
C PHE A 4 -12.18 7.60 -14.84
N ARG A 5 -12.41 6.43 -14.24
CA ARG A 5 -13.01 6.32 -12.92
C ARG A 5 -12.17 7.19 -11.98
N ALA A 6 -12.80 8.03 -11.16
CA ALA A 6 -12.13 8.59 -10.00
C ALA A 6 -11.41 7.43 -9.27
N LYS A 7 -10.11 7.58 -8.96
CA LYS A 7 -9.34 6.56 -8.22
C LYS A 7 -10.21 6.16 -7.01
N GLU A 8 -10.67 4.91 -6.97
CA GLU A 8 -11.47 4.46 -5.84
C GLU A 8 -10.65 4.63 -4.56
N PRO A 9 -11.26 5.09 -3.45
CA PRO A 9 -10.53 5.31 -2.22
C PRO A 9 -9.98 3.98 -1.72
N VAL A 10 -8.71 4.00 -1.30
CA VAL A 10 -8.00 2.81 -0.79
C VAL A 10 -7.79 2.84 0.72
N PHE A 11 -7.90 4.01 1.36
CA PHE A 11 -7.82 4.17 2.81
C PHE A 11 -9.19 4.20 3.45
N ALA A 12 -9.28 3.69 4.68
CA ALA A 12 -10.45 3.87 5.52
C ALA A 12 -10.73 5.37 5.75
N GLU A 13 -12.00 5.75 5.77
CA GLU A 13 -12.41 7.14 5.96
C GLU A 13 -12.08 7.62 7.37
N VAL A 14 -11.47 8.81 7.48
CA VAL A 14 -11.24 9.47 8.77
C VAL A 14 -12.54 10.15 9.21
N LEU A 15 -13.09 9.72 10.34
CA LEU A 15 -14.29 10.30 10.94
C LEU A 15 -13.98 11.52 11.81
N GLY A 16 -12.77 11.60 12.35
CA GLY A 16 -12.31 12.73 13.16
C GLY A 16 -11.10 12.38 14.01
N ALA A 17 -10.58 13.39 14.71
CA ALA A 17 -9.44 13.21 15.62
C ALA A 17 -9.61 14.06 16.89
N CYS A 18 -9.05 13.59 18.00
CA CYS A 18 -8.96 14.30 19.27
C CYS A 18 -7.59 14.05 19.90
N GLY A 19 -6.70 15.05 19.82
CA GLY A 19 -5.31 14.89 20.27
C GLY A 19 -4.58 13.81 19.47
N ARG A 20 -4.15 12.74 20.13
CA ARG A 20 -3.48 11.57 19.52
C ARG A 20 -4.43 10.44 19.12
N LEU A 21 -5.73 10.61 19.33
CA LEU A 21 -6.75 9.64 18.92
C LEU A 21 -7.29 10.03 17.56
N VAL A 22 -7.30 9.08 16.61
CA VAL A 22 -7.97 9.22 15.32
C VAL A 22 -9.03 8.13 15.21
N ALA A 23 -10.23 8.51 14.79
CA ALA A 23 -11.34 7.60 14.56
C ALA A 23 -11.54 7.39 13.05
N TYR A 24 -11.71 6.14 12.66
CA TYR A 24 -11.89 5.74 11.26
C TYR A 24 -13.24 5.03 11.09
N ALA A 25 -13.79 5.09 9.88
CA ALA A 25 -14.94 4.29 9.51
C ALA A 25 -14.57 2.80 9.57
N HIS A 26 -15.50 1.98 10.05
CA HIS A 26 -15.28 0.54 10.11
C HIS A 26 -15.18 -0.02 8.69
N ALA A 27 -14.00 -0.55 8.33
CA ALA A 27 -13.70 -1.06 7.00
C ALA A 27 -13.83 -2.58 6.86
N GLY A 28 -14.49 -3.23 7.84
CA GLY A 28 -14.70 -4.68 7.87
C GLY A 28 -13.69 -5.44 8.72
N VAL A 29 -13.44 -6.70 8.37
CA VAL A 29 -12.58 -7.61 9.12
C VAL A 29 -11.15 -7.61 8.59
N PRO A 30 -10.10 -7.73 9.45
CA PRO A 30 -8.71 -7.80 9.00
C PRO A 30 -8.45 -8.94 8.00
N LEU A 31 -7.48 -8.79 7.08
CA LEU A 31 -7.15 -9.86 6.13
C LEU A 31 -6.68 -11.15 6.84
N THR A 32 -6.05 -11.03 8.01
CA THR A 32 -5.66 -12.18 8.86
C THR A 32 -6.82 -13.11 9.18
N ASP A 33 -8.03 -12.55 9.30
CA ASP A 33 -9.23 -13.26 9.74
C ASP A 33 -9.98 -13.92 8.58
N VAL A 34 -9.50 -13.73 7.35
CA VAL A 34 -10.13 -14.24 6.12
C VAL A 34 -9.17 -15.06 5.25
N LEU A 35 -8.02 -15.47 5.81
CA LEU A 35 -7.03 -16.30 5.11
C LEU A 35 -7.52 -17.72 4.80
N ASP A 36 -8.57 -18.18 5.48
CA ASP A 36 -9.21 -19.48 5.29
C ASP A 36 -10.41 -19.45 4.31
N ARG A 37 -10.75 -18.26 3.78
CA ARG A 37 -11.83 -18.09 2.81
C ARG A 37 -11.59 -18.89 1.52
N PRO A 38 -12.66 -19.19 0.75
CA PRO A 38 -12.56 -19.86 -0.54
C PRO A 38 -11.48 -19.24 -1.43
N TRP A 39 -10.74 -20.10 -2.14
CA TRP A 39 -9.59 -19.69 -2.96
C TRP A 39 -9.92 -18.51 -3.89
N LEU A 40 -11.09 -18.52 -4.53
CA LEU A 40 -11.49 -17.46 -5.45
C LEU A 40 -11.70 -16.10 -4.77
N GLU A 41 -12.10 -16.07 -3.49
CA GLU A 41 -12.17 -14.83 -2.71
C GLU A 41 -10.76 -14.31 -2.41
N ARG A 42 -9.86 -15.20 -1.97
CA ARG A 42 -8.46 -14.82 -1.67
C ARG A 42 -7.74 -14.28 -2.90
N VAL A 43 -7.99 -14.86 -4.08
CA VAL A 43 -7.47 -14.33 -5.36
C VAL A 43 -7.99 -12.93 -5.65
N ARG A 44 -9.26 -12.64 -5.35
CA ARG A 44 -9.82 -11.28 -5.51
C ARG A 44 -9.20 -10.28 -4.53
N TYR A 45 -8.91 -10.69 -3.30
CA TYR A 45 -8.22 -9.83 -2.33
C TYR A 45 -6.78 -9.54 -2.79
N ALA A 46 -6.05 -10.56 -3.22
CA ALA A 46 -4.70 -10.39 -3.78
C ALA A 46 -4.69 -9.46 -5.00
N LEU A 47 -5.66 -9.59 -5.91
CA LEU A 47 -5.79 -8.68 -7.05
C LEU A 47 -6.02 -7.23 -6.62
N GLN A 48 -6.86 -7.00 -5.62
CA GLN A 48 -7.10 -5.65 -5.07
C GLN A 48 -5.85 -5.09 -4.41
N LEU A 49 -5.07 -5.89 -3.68
CA LEU A 49 -3.79 -5.45 -3.11
C LEU A 49 -2.81 -4.99 -4.21
N LEU A 50 -2.70 -5.74 -5.32
CA LEU A 50 -1.88 -5.32 -6.45
C LEU A 50 -2.36 -4.02 -7.12
N GLN A 51 -3.68 -3.81 -7.17
CA GLN A 51 -4.27 -2.57 -7.67
C GLN A 51 -3.99 -1.39 -6.74
N ILE A 52 -4.06 -1.60 -5.42
CA ILE A 52 -3.69 -0.62 -4.40
C ILE A 52 -2.22 -0.26 -4.54
N THR A 53 -1.33 -1.25 -4.62
CA THR A 53 0.10 -1.07 -4.87
C THR A 53 0.35 -0.19 -6.10
N GLN A 54 -0.29 -0.50 -7.23
CA GLN A 54 -0.18 0.31 -8.43
C GLN A 54 -0.67 1.74 -8.18
N ALA A 55 -1.81 1.92 -7.51
CA ALA A 55 -2.38 3.24 -7.25
C ALA A 55 -1.49 4.11 -6.34
N LEU A 56 -0.76 3.52 -5.40
CA LEU A 56 0.16 4.21 -4.50
C LEU A 56 1.52 4.50 -5.14
N SER A 57 2.00 3.62 -6.03
CA SER A 57 3.28 3.82 -6.74
C SER A 57 3.16 4.71 -7.98
N THR A 58 1.94 4.93 -8.51
CA THR A 58 1.73 5.69 -9.75
C THR A 58 1.22 7.11 -9.51
N GLY A 59 1.98 8.09 -10.00
CA GLY A 59 1.62 9.49 -9.96
C GLY A 59 2.85 10.39 -9.80
N PRO A 60 2.66 11.72 -9.75
CA PRO A 60 3.72 12.65 -9.38
C PRO A 60 4.13 12.53 -7.91
N MET A 61 3.26 11.97 -7.07
CA MET A 61 3.55 11.65 -5.68
C MET A 61 3.38 10.13 -5.50
N ALA A 62 4.45 9.45 -5.10
CA ALA A 62 4.41 8.05 -4.71
C ALA A 62 4.28 7.94 -3.19
N LEU A 63 3.48 6.98 -2.72
CA LEU A 63 3.32 6.66 -1.31
C LEU A 63 3.86 5.25 -1.08
N TYR A 64 4.91 5.11 -0.27
CA TYR A 64 5.54 3.83 0.05
C TYR A 64 5.07 3.32 1.41
N LEU A 65 4.48 2.12 1.41
CA LEU A 65 4.01 1.44 2.60
C LEU A 65 5.18 0.79 3.33
N CYS A 66 5.46 1.25 4.54
CA CYS A 66 6.60 0.78 5.32
C CYS A 66 6.25 -0.35 6.32
N ASP A 67 5.00 -0.79 6.37
CA ASP A 67 4.56 -1.93 7.16
C ASP A 67 3.27 -2.58 6.61
N PRO A 68 3.25 -3.13 5.38
CA PRO A 68 2.02 -3.69 4.81
C PRO A 68 1.78 -5.13 5.27
N ARG A 69 1.47 -5.32 6.55
CA ARG A 69 1.08 -6.62 7.12
C ARG A 69 -0.42 -6.89 6.89
N PRO A 70 -0.88 -8.16 6.81
CA PRO A 70 -2.30 -8.47 6.59
C PRO A 70 -3.26 -7.85 7.61
N GLU A 71 -2.82 -7.62 8.85
CA GLU A 71 -3.61 -6.94 9.89
C GLU A 71 -3.87 -5.44 9.60
N ASN A 72 -3.05 -4.82 8.76
CA ASN A 72 -3.16 -3.41 8.36
C ASN A 72 -4.12 -3.21 7.16
N PHE A 73 -4.74 -4.30 6.69
CA PHE A 73 -5.77 -4.30 5.67
C PHE A 73 -7.04 -4.94 6.20
N ALA A 74 -8.19 -4.44 5.77
CA ALA A 74 -9.50 -5.01 6.08
C ALA A 74 -10.33 -5.27 4.83
N VAL A 75 -11.28 -6.20 4.93
CA VAL A 75 -12.23 -6.55 3.88
C VAL A 75 -13.64 -6.25 4.36
N ASP A 76 -14.35 -5.39 3.61
CA ASP A 76 -15.75 -5.06 3.91
C ASP A 76 -16.73 -6.18 3.47
N ASP A 77 -18.00 -6.02 3.82
CA ASP A 77 -19.08 -6.96 3.50
C ASP A 77 -19.31 -7.15 1.98
N ARG A 78 -18.80 -6.25 1.15
CA ARG A 78 -18.83 -6.33 -0.32
C ARG A 78 -17.56 -6.96 -0.90
N GLY A 79 -16.61 -7.36 -0.06
CA GLY A 79 -15.34 -7.95 -0.49
C GLY A 79 -14.31 -6.92 -0.95
N LYS A 80 -14.48 -5.64 -0.62
CA LYS A 80 -13.50 -4.59 -0.95
C LYS A 80 -12.39 -4.54 0.09
N VAL A 81 -11.14 -4.49 -0.37
CA VAL A 81 -9.95 -4.33 0.46
C VAL A 81 -9.69 -2.85 0.75
N TRP A 82 -9.40 -2.55 2.01
CA TRP A 82 -9.09 -1.22 2.53
C TRP A 82 -7.78 -1.23 3.32
N ILE A 83 -7.00 -0.17 3.21
CA ILE A 83 -5.89 0.12 4.14
C ILE A 83 -6.50 0.73 5.39
N VAL A 84 -6.33 0.07 6.53
CA VAL A 84 -6.84 0.53 7.84
C VAL A 84 -5.75 1.09 8.73
N ASP A 85 -4.51 0.68 8.49
CA ASP A 85 -3.33 1.24 9.14
C ASP A 85 -2.32 1.65 8.06
N ALA A 86 -1.90 2.90 8.14
CA ALA A 86 -1.04 3.59 7.19
C ALA A 86 0.16 4.23 7.93
N GLU A 87 0.62 3.58 8.99
CA GLU A 87 1.77 4.03 9.74
C GLU A 87 3.05 4.05 8.88
N ASN A 88 3.90 5.04 9.17
CA ASN A 88 5.22 5.21 8.59
C ASN A 88 5.26 5.34 7.05
N ILE A 89 4.18 5.77 6.39
CA ILE A 89 4.21 6.01 4.94
C ILE A 89 5.28 7.05 4.57
N ILE A 90 6.09 6.72 3.57
CA ILE A 90 7.01 7.67 2.93
C ILE A 90 6.32 8.27 1.70
N LEU A 91 6.29 9.60 1.63
CA LEU A 91 5.75 10.35 0.50
C LEU A 91 6.91 10.91 -0.33
N VAL A 92 6.97 10.55 -1.62
CA VAL A 92 8.05 10.96 -2.53
C VAL A 92 7.45 11.72 -3.72
N ASP A 93 8.00 12.89 -4.02
CA ASP A 93 7.75 13.57 -5.29
C ASP A 93 8.58 12.90 -6.39
N SER A 94 7.95 11.98 -7.14
CA SER A 94 8.59 11.18 -8.19
C SER A 94 9.08 12.01 -9.38
N LYS A 95 8.73 13.29 -9.42
CA LYS A 95 9.14 14.24 -10.47
C LYS A 95 10.12 15.30 -9.96
N ALA A 96 10.61 15.17 -8.74
CA ALA A 96 11.62 16.07 -8.22
C ALA A 96 12.87 16.10 -9.12
N ASN A 97 13.48 17.27 -9.25
CA ASN A 97 14.73 17.41 -10.00
C ASN A 97 15.86 16.67 -9.28
N GLY A 98 16.69 15.93 -10.03
CA GLY A 98 17.83 15.20 -9.49
C GLY A 98 17.54 13.76 -9.08
N MET A 99 16.32 13.28 -9.31
CA MET A 99 15.99 11.86 -9.17
C MET A 99 16.79 11.02 -10.17
N ALA A 100 17.38 9.93 -9.67
CA ALA A 100 17.96 8.88 -10.48
C ALA A 100 16.86 8.29 -11.40
N GLN A 101 17.22 8.04 -12.66
CA GLN A 101 16.27 7.64 -13.71
C GLN A 101 16.25 6.13 -13.94
N ASP A 102 17.17 5.41 -13.32
CA ASP A 102 17.13 3.97 -13.16
C ASP A 102 16.09 3.57 -12.11
N GLU A 103 15.68 2.30 -12.19
CA GLU A 103 14.71 1.72 -11.28
C GLU A 103 15.43 1.24 -10.02
N HIS A 104 14.95 1.66 -8.84
CA HIS A 104 15.36 1.01 -7.60
C HIS A 104 14.53 -0.26 -7.36
N GLU A 105 15.21 -1.39 -7.47
CA GLU A 105 14.70 -2.70 -7.08
C GLU A 105 15.03 -2.96 -5.60
N ASN A 106 14.02 -3.31 -4.81
CA ASN A 106 14.23 -3.69 -3.43
C ASN A 106 14.84 -5.11 -3.36
N ASP A 107 16.10 -5.19 -2.95
CA ASP A 107 16.86 -6.44 -2.83
C ASP A 107 16.73 -7.10 -1.43
N GLY A 108 15.89 -6.53 -0.55
CA GLY A 108 15.79 -6.96 0.86
C GLY A 108 17.04 -6.67 1.68
N THR A 109 17.85 -5.69 1.31
CA THR A 109 19.06 -5.28 2.05
C THR A 109 18.75 -5.10 3.54
N GLY A 110 19.57 -5.69 4.40
CA GLY A 110 19.41 -5.64 5.86
C GLY A 110 19.02 -7.00 6.45
N CYS A 111 18.12 -7.75 5.83
CA CYS A 111 17.96 -9.19 6.09
C CYS A 111 17.08 -9.92 5.08
N LEU A 112 17.47 -11.15 4.70
CA LEU A 112 16.81 -11.94 3.65
C LEU A 112 15.35 -12.28 4.01
N ASP A 113 15.08 -12.61 5.27
CA ASP A 113 13.79 -13.12 5.76
C ASP A 113 12.89 -12.05 6.42
N CYS A 114 13.25 -10.77 6.37
CA CYS A 114 12.46 -9.69 6.96
C CYS A 114 12.05 -8.65 5.92
N PHE A 115 11.01 -7.91 6.26
CA PHE A 115 10.67 -6.69 5.55
C PHE A 115 11.71 -5.61 5.86
N SER A 116 12.45 -5.16 4.85
CA SER A 116 13.48 -4.13 4.95
C SER A 116 13.52 -3.27 3.70
N PHE A 117 13.89 -2.01 3.84
CA PHE A 117 13.99 -1.05 2.75
C PHE A 117 14.93 0.11 3.13
N SER A 118 15.43 0.80 2.12
CA SER A 118 16.28 1.99 2.27
C SER A 118 15.49 3.25 1.95
N GLN A 119 15.27 4.10 2.95
CA GLN A 119 14.58 5.38 2.74
C GLN A 119 15.30 6.27 1.72
N GLU A 120 16.64 6.23 1.71
CA GLU A 120 17.46 6.98 0.75
C GLU A 120 17.19 6.51 -0.69
N ASP A 121 17.14 5.19 -0.92
CA ASP A 121 16.88 4.66 -2.25
C ASP A 121 15.43 4.97 -2.71
N LEU A 122 14.46 4.84 -1.81
CA LEU A 122 13.07 5.22 -2.09
C LEU A 122 12.91 6.69 -2.47
N CYS A 123 13.72 7.57 -1.88
CA CYS A 123 13.62 9.04 -2.06
C CYS A 123 14.54 9.59 -3.16
N SER A 124 15.46 8.79 -3.70
CA SER A 124 16.44 9.23 -4.70
C SER A 124 16.16 8.73 -6.12
N HIS A 125 15.20 7.81 -6.32
CA HIS A 125 14.87 7.24 -7.63
C HIS A 125 13.47 7.65 -8.12
N ALA A 126 13.34 7.94 -9.41
CA ALA A 126 12.07 8.28 -10.06
C ALA A 126 11.04 7.15 -9.98
N THR A 127 11.52 5.91 -9.95
CA THR A 127 10.73 4.68 -9.97
C THR A 127 11.33 3.65 -9.03
N THR A 128 10.48 3.03 -8.21
CA THR A 128 10.85 1.89 -7.35
C THR A 128 9.71 0.89 -7.25
N ASP A 129 10.07 -0.39 -7.11
CA ASP A 129 9.17 -1.52 -6.98
C ASP A 129 8.68 -1.76 -5.54
N HIS A 130 9.09 -0.95 -4.56
CA HIS A 130 8.93 -1.23 -3.14
C HIS A 130 7.54 -1.70 -2.70
N ASN A 131 6.45 -1.04 -3.13
CA ASN A 131 5.09 -1.47 -2.75
C ASN A 131 4.72 -2.84 -3.36
N TYR A 132 5.28 -3.21 -4.51
CA TYR A 132 5.11 -4.54 -5.11
C TYR A 132 5.91 -5.57 -4.33
N PHE A 133 7.17 -5.28 -4.03
CA PHE A 133 8.01 -6.12 -3.19
C PHE A 133 7.34 -6.39 -1.84
N ALA A 134 6.85 -5.33 -1.19
CA ALA A 134 6.27 -5.39 0.15
C ALA A 134 5.00 -6.24 0.22
N ILE A 135 4.12 -6.15 -0.79
CA ILE A 135 2.86 -6.92 -0.83
C ILE A 135 3.08 -8.37 -1.29
N CYS A 136 4.13 -8.64 -2.08
CA CYS A 136 4.38 -9.98 -2.64
C CYS A 136 5.29 -10.86 -1.77
N LYS A 137 5.89 -10.32 -0.70
CA LYS A 137 6.73 -11.06 0.25
C LYS A 137 5.89 -11.79 1.29
#